data_AF-A0ABD1D1J9-F1
#
_entry.id   AF-A0ABD1D1J9-F1
#
_cell.length_a   1.000
_cell.length_b   1.000
_cell.length_c   1.000
_cell.angle_alpha   90.00
_cell.angle_beta   90.00
_cell.angle_gamma   90.00
#
_symmetry.space_group_name_H-M   'P 1'
#
loop_
_entity.id
_entity.type
_entity.pdbx_description
1 polymer ?
#
loop_
_entity_poly.entity_id
_entity_poly.type
_entity_poly.pdbx_seq_one_letter_code
_entity_poly.pdbx_strand_id
1 'polypeptide(L)'
;MFGTLLRFREGPFKTLEEAKRTIGKVVKFYQKAGFVCGNFVTNSGALKKAICQVQPLDKMIKTAETRWINESDGQAGNQVDIYWDTKNDFLDHRIRIKNFGDLPSRRDVQELVSKLDDPLGLMSNTTIILQMLLQELHQISTPWDGQLAGWPKRMWNTWLTKVGIAGYSTIPRSLTKGRETKHQLHAFVGASTSAIAACVYLRSSSHQNEQATSVGLAAASSKVVPINHRKTQSMLLVEFEAAVLGAQLVKQVQDETRLKLEETILWTDSRLVLDGIANPQRWRHATSKVKKSIEKVLELTKQHQWRLIPEDQNPTRAATVFEVLD
;
A
#
# COMPACT_ATOMS: atom_id res chain seq x y z
N MET A 1 3.54 14.10 -16.01
CA MET A 1 2.72 15.08 -15.27
C MET A 1 2.68 14.61 -13.82
N PHE A 2 3.61 15.07 -12.98
CA PHE A 2 3.68 14.69 -11.57
C PHE A 2 2.62 15.48 -10.81
N GLY A 3 1.39 14.98 -10.81
CA GLY A 3 0.29 15.58 -10.09
C GLY A 3 0.33 15.13 -8.63
N THR A 4 1.01 15.88 -7.76
CA THR A 4 0.92 15.66 -6.32
C THR A 4 -0.54 15.83 -5.89
N LEU A 5 -1.21 14.71 -5.61
CA LEU A 5 -2.59 14.69 -5.12
C LEU A 5 -2.60 15.12 -3.65
N LEU A 6 -2.88 16.40 -3.42
CA LEU A 6 -3.06 16.92 -2.07
C LEU A 6 -4.51 16.63 -1.63
N ARG A 7 -4.70 15.60 -0.78
CA ARG A 7 -6.01 15.14 -0.29
C ARG A 7 -6.33 15.80 1.06
N PHE A 8 -7.37 16.64 1.13
CA PHE A 8 -7.67 17.47 2.31
C PHE A 8 -9.04 17.21 2.95
N ARG A 9 -9.10 16.49 4.07
CA ARG A 9 -10.35 16.43 4.87
C ARG A 9 -10.62 17.70 5.69
N GLU A 10 -9.69 18.67 5.62
CA GLU A 10 -8.95 19.25 6.75
C GLU A 10 -7.51 18.74 6.61
N GLY A 11 -6.64 19.58 6.07
CA GLY A 11 -5.25 19.19 5.83
C GLY A 11 -4.43 19.06 7.11
N PRO A 12 -3.09 19.09 6.98
CA PRO A 12 -2.19 19.37 8.10
C PRO A 12 -2.45 20.67 8.89
N PHE A 13 -3.55 21.37 8.61
CA PHE A 13 -3.85 22.72 9.04
C PHE A 13 -4.76 22.68 10.25
N LYS A 14 -4.42 23.47 11.26
CA LYS A 14 -5.19 23.56 12.50
C LYS A 14 -6.45 24.42 12.32
N THR A 15 -6.47 25.27 11.30
CA THR A 15 -7.59 26.17 11.01
C THR A 15 -7.88 26.30 9.51
N LEU A 16 -9.11 26.68 9.19
CA LEU A 16 -9.51 26.98 7.81
C LEU A 16 -8.69 28.13 7.21
N GLU A 17 -8.36 29.16 8.00
CA GLU A 17 -7.55 30.30 7.54
C GLU A 17 -6.13 29.88 7.19
N GLU A 18 -5.51 29.02 8.00
CA GLU A 18 -4.21 28.46 7.72
C GLU A 18 -4.21 27.67 6.40
N ALA A 19 -5.26 26.87 6.18
CA ALA A 19 -5.46 26.13 4.94
C ALA A 19 -5.57 27.08 3.73
N LYS A 20 -6.43 28.11 3.81
CA LYS A 20 -6.59 29.12 2.75
C LYS A 20 -5.27 29.80 2.40
N ARG A 21 -4.55 30.27 3.41
CA ARG A 21 -3.27 30.96 3.26
C ARG A 21 -2.23 30.06 2.59
N THR A 22 -2.15 28.80 3.01
CA THR A 22 -1.16 27.86 2.48
C THR A 22 -1.48 27.47 1.05
N ILE A 23 -2.74 27.14 0.76
CA ILE A 23 -3.20 26.84 -0.61
C ILE A 23 -2.93 28.04 -1.53
N GLY A 24 -3.25 29.26 -1.10
CA GLY A 24 -2.98 30.46 -1.87
C GLY A 24 -1.49 30.66 -2.16
N LYS A 25 -0.59 30.34 -1.23
CA LYS A 25 0.87 30.37 -1.46
C LYS A 25 1.30 29.32 -2.49
N VAL A 26 0.78 28.09 -2.38
CA VAL A 26 1.09 27.01 -3.33
C VAL A 26 0.62 27.37 -4.74
N VAL A 27 -0.62 27.82 -4.89
CA VAL A 27 -1.16 28.24 -6.19
C VAL A 27 -0.31 29.35 -6.82
N LYS A 28 0.01 30.40 -6.04
CA LYS A 28 0.88 31.50 -6.52
C LYS A 28 2.27 31.02 -6.90
N PHE A 29 2.85 30.08 -6.16
CA PHE A 29 4.17 29.52 -6.46
C PHE A 29 4.17 28.78 -7.81
N TYR A 30 3.18 27.89 -8.02
CA TYR A 30 3.03 27.18 -9.29
C TYR A 30 2.80 28.16 -10.46
N GLN A 31 1.94 29.16 -10.28
CA GLN A 31 1.68 30.19 -11.29
C GLN A 31 2.94 30.97 -11.68
N LYS A 32 3.78 31.35 -10.70
CA LYS A 32 5.07 32.00 -10.98
C LYS A 32 6.02 31.12 -11.79
N ALA A 33 5.94 29.81 -11.61
CA ALA A 33 6.72 28.84 -12.37
C ALA A 33 6.08 28.46 -13.72
N GLY A 34 4.99 29.11 -14.12
CA GLY A 34 4.29 28.82 -15.38
C GLY A 34 3.40 27.57 -15.35
N PHE A 35 3.17 27.00 -14.16
CA PHE A 35 2.36 25.80 -13.98
C PHE A 35 0.99 26.11 -13.36
N VAL A 36 0.01 25.26 -13.68
CA VAL A 36 -1.31 25.27 -13.03
C VAL A 36 -1.34 24.15 -11.98
N CYS A 37 -1.80 24.47 -10.77
CA CYS A 37 -1.93 23.49 -9.69
C CYS A 37 -3.25 22.68 -9.82
N GLY A 38 -3.31 21.68 -10.70
CA GLY A 38 -4.57 21.05 -11.13
C GLY A 38 -5.33 20.16 -10.12
N ASN A 39 -4.76 19.84 -8.95
CA ASN A 39 -5.15 18.63 -8.21
C ASN A 39 -5.55 18.86 -6.75
N PHE A 40 -6.37 19.89 -6.47
CA PHE A 40 -6.97 20.09 -5.15
C PHE A 40 -8.26 19.30 -4.99
N VAL A 41 -8.33 18.45 -3.96
CA VAL A 41 -9.55 17.73 -3.57
C VAL A 41 -9.81 17.96 -2.08
N THR A 42 -11.07 18.21 -1.71
CA THR A 42 -11.48 18.37 -0.31
C THR A 42 -12.92 17.92 -0.07
N ASN A 43 -13.22 17.44 1.14
CA ASN A 43 -14.58 17.18 1.60
C ASN A 43 -15.19 18.36 2.39
N SER A 44 -14.42 19.41 2.68
CA SER A 44 -14.92 20.58 3.39
C SER A 44 -15.55 21.55 2.41
N GLY A 45 -16.85 21.82 2.54
CA GLY A 45 -17.55 22.79 1.69
C GLY A 45 -16.95 24.20 1.80
N ALA A 46 -16.50 24.58 3.00
CA ALA A 46 -15.86 25.87 3.23
C ALA A 46 -14.48 25.96 2.56
N LEU A 47 -13.68 24.90 2.62
CA LEU A 47 -12.37 24.85 1.95
C LEU A 47 -12.54 24.79 0.43
N LYS A 48 -13.54 24.04 -0.07
CA LYS A 48 -13.88 23.99 -1.50
C LYS A 48 -14.18 25.38 -2.04
N LYS A 49 -15.07 26.14 -1.39
CA LYS A 49 -15.38 27.54 -1.76
C LYS A 49 -14.12 28.40 -1.78
N ALA A 50 -13.23 28.23 -0.82
CA ALA A 50 -11.99 29.02 -0.74
C ALA A 50 -10.96 28.66 -1.81
N ILE A 51 -10.82 27.38 -2.17
CA ILE A 51 -10.00 26.94 -3.30
C ILE A 51 -10.53 27.56 -4.61
N CYS A 52 -11.85 27.58 -4.78
CA CYS A 52 -12.49 28.16 -5.98
C CYS A 52 -12.25 29.68 -6.12
N GLN A 53 -11.94 30.39 -5.03
CA GLN A 53 -11.59 31.82 -5.07
C GLN A 53 -10.17 32.07 -5.60
N VAL A 54 -9.27 31.10 -5.44
CA VAL A 54 -7.86 31.23 -5.86
C VAL A 54 -7.55 30.46 -7.14
N GLN A 55 -8.45 29.58 -7.58
CA GLN A 55 -8.30 28.79 -8.80
C GLN A 55 -9.66 28.46 -9.46
N PRO A 56 -9.77 28.53 -10.79
CA PRO A 56 -10.99 28.15 -11.52
C PRO A 56 -11.41 26.68 -11.33
N LEU A 57 -12.73 26.44 -11.30
CA LEU A 57 -13.36 25.14 -11.00
C LEU A 57 -13.05 24.05 -12.05
N ASP A 58 -12.92 24.45 -13.31
CA ASP A 58 -12.56 23.60 -14.47
C ASP A 58 -11.15 23.03 -14.37
N LYS A 59 -10.32 23.61 -13.49
CA LYS A 59 -8.94 23.18 -13.22
C LYS A 59 -8.80 22.39 -11.92
N MET A 60 -9.89 21.93 -11.32
CA MET A 60 -9.91 21.01 -10.17
C MET A 60 -10.18 19.57 -10.65
N ILE A 61 -9.67 18.55 -9.94
CA ILE A 61 -10.04 17.15 -10.21
C ILE A 61 -11.56 17.00 -10.04
N LYS A 62 -12.24 16.56 -11.11
CA LYS A 62 -13.63 16.09 -11.02
C LYS A 62 -13.67 14.89 -10.08
N THR A 63 -14.36 15.03 -8.95
CA THR A 63 -14.70 13.89 -8.09
C THR A 63 -15.65 12.99 -8.88
N ALA A 64 -15.12 11.92 -9.48
CA ALA A 64 -15.89 10.98 -10.29
C ALA A 64 -16.90 10.19 -9.45
N GLU A 65 -18.19 10.39 -9.74
CA GLU A 65 -19.33 9.75 -9.06
C GLU A 65 -19.51 8.26 -9.40
N THR A 66 -18.80 7.72 -10.41
CA THR A 66 -19.02 6.36 -10.94
C THR A 66 -17.87 5.37 -10.67
N ARG A 67 -18.18 4.20 -10.11
CA ARG A 67 -17.28 3.04 -9.92
C ARG A 67 -17.15 2.24 -11.21
N TRP A 68 -15.94 1.79 -11.60
CA TRP A 68 -15.82 0.87 -12.74
C TRP A 68 -14.79 -0.23 -12.55
N ILE A 69 -15.23 -1.46 -12.87
CA ILE A 69 -14.44 -2.68 -13.06
C ILE A 69 -14.59 -3.16 -14.54
N ASN A 70 -15.38 -2.47 -15.38
CA ASN A 70 -15.36 -2.55 -16.86
C ASN A 70 -16.13 -1.37 -17.47
N GLU A 71 -15.60 -0.78 -18.55
CA GLU A 71 -16.34 0.13 -19.45
C GLU A 71 -16.37 -0.50 -20.85
N SER A 72 -17.54 -0.56 -21.47
CA SER A 72 -17.79 -1.10 -22.81
C SER A 72 -17.33 -0.18 -23.95
N ASP A 73 -16.92 1.06 -23.65
CA ASP A 73 -16.66 2.06 -24.67
C ASP A 73 -15.16 2.13 -25.01
N GLY A 74 -14.86 1.85 -26.28
CA GLY A 74 -13.55 1.43 -26.80
C GLY A 74 -12.49 2.51 -26.92
N GLN A 75 -12.25 3.34 -25.89
CA GLN A 75 -11.19 4.37 -25.95
C GLN A 75 -10.31 4.61 -24.71
N ALA A 76 -10.39 3.84 -23.61
CA ALA A 76 -9.43 4.06 -22.52
C ALA A 76 -8.74 2.79 -21.99
N GLY A 77 -7.42 2.89 -21.85
CA GLY A 77 -6.53 1.77 -21.54
C GLY A 77 -6.56 1.31 -20.08
N ASN A 78 -5.65 0.38 -19.74
CA ASN A 78 -5.49 -0.13 -18.37
C ASN A 78 -5.16 1.03 -17.42
N GLN A 79 -5.73 1.06 -16.22
CA GLN A 79 -5.44 2.05 -15.19
C GLN A 79 -5.83 1.52 -13.81
N VAL A 80 -5.00 1.75 -12.80
CA VAL A 80 -5.31 1.41 -11.41
C VAL A 80 -5.09 2.65 -10.55
N ASP A 81 -6.20 3.20 -10.06
CA ASP A 81 -6.19 4.44 -9.29
C ASP A 81 -6.80 4.24 -7.91
N ILE A 82 -6.27 5.02 -6.95
CA ILE A 82 -6.93 5.25 -5.66
C ILE A 82 -7.76 6.52 -5.78
N TYR A 83 -9.07 6.38 -5.75
CA TYR A 83 -10.02 7.49 -5.71
C TYR A 83 -10.36 7.87 -4.26
N TRP A 84 -10.75 9.13 -4.05
CA TRP A 84 -11.26 9.59 -2.76
C TRP A 84 -12.72 10.03 -2.89
N ASP A 85 -13.62 9.26 -2.28
CA ASP A 85 -15.00 9.66 -2.05
C ASP A 85 -15.03 10.71 -0.94
N THR A 86 -15.10 11.97 -1.35
CA THR A 86 -15.16 13.11 -0.44
C THR A 86 -16.48 13.18 0.32
N LYS A 87 -17.58 12.63 -0.20
CA LYS A 87 -18.88 12.67 0.46
C LYS A 87 -18.86 11.79 1.72
N ASN A 88 -18.33 10.59 1.58
CA ASN A 88 -18.32 9.60 2.66
C ASN A 88 -16.96 9.49 3.40
N ASP A 89 -15.91 10.15 2.89
CA ASP A 89 -14.51 10.08 3.37
C ASP A 89 -13.86 8.70 3.30
N PHE A 90 -14.10 7.99 2.20
CA PHE A 90 -13.47 6.69 1.91
C PHE A 90 -12.53 6.79 0.72
N LEU A 91 -11.42 6.05 0.81
CA LEU A 91 -10.63 5.68 -0.34
C LEU A 91 -11.31 4.50 -1.04
N ASP A 92 -11.45 4.62 -2.35
CA ASP A 92 -12.05 3.61 -3.22
C ASP A 92 -11.01 3.25 -4.28
N HIS A 93 -10.78 1.95 -4.48
CA HIS A 93 -9.84 1.48 -5.49
C HIS A 93 -10.60 1.21 -6.77
N ARG A 94 -10.21 1.88 -7.84
CA ARG A 94 -10.84 1.71 -9.15
C ARG A 94 -9.81 1.14 -10.11
N ILE A 95 -10.12 -0.06 -10.59
CA ILE A 95 -9.27 -0.80 -11.51
C ILE A 95 -10.01 -0.82 -12.84
N ARG A 96 -9.50 -0.06 -13.80
CA ARG A 96 -9.92 -0.09 -15.19
C ARG A 96 -9.01 -1.05 -15.95
N ILE A 97 -9.63 -2.04 -16.56
CA ILE A 97 -8.94 -3.03 -17.38
C ILE A 97 -9.52 -2.91 -18.80
N LYS A 98 -8.65 -2.93 -19.82
CA LYS A 98 -9.10 -3.07 -21.20
C LYS A 98 -9.84 -4.41 -21.35
N ASN A 99 -10.88 -4.44 -22.17
CA ASN A 99 -11.42 -5.72 -22.59
C ASN A 99 -10.38 -6.43 -23.49
N PHE A 100 -9.79 -7.50 -22.98
CA PHE A 100 -8.78 -8.29 -23.71
C PHE A 100 -9.40 -9.38 -24.60
N GLY A 101 -10.73 -9.42 -24.74
CA GLY A 101 -11.43 -10.58 -25.29
C GLY A 101 -11.37 -11.74 -24.29
N ASP A 102 -10.61 -12.78 -24.63
CA ASP A 102 -10.50 -13.98 -23.78
C ASP A 102 -9.41 -13.88 -22.70
N LEU A 103 -8.18 -13.48 -23.05
CA LEU A 103 -7.03 -13.36 -22.14
C LEU A 103 -6.03 -12.28 -22.58
N PRO A 104 -5.37 -11.59 -21.65
CA PRO A 104 -4.34 -10.60 -21.98
C PRO A 104 -3.09 -11.24 -22.58
N SER A 105 -2.29 -10.44 -23.30
CA SER A 105 -0.92 -10.80 -23.67
C SER A 105 0.07 -10.49 -22.53
N ARG A 106 1.32 -10.95 -22.65
CA ARG A 106 2.40 -10.53 -21.74
C ARG A 106 2.58 -9.00 -21.73
N ARG A 107 2.47 -8.36 -22.91
CA ARG A 107 2.56 -6.90 -23.05
C ARG A 107 1.46 -6.20 -22.25
N ASP A 108 0.24 -6.72 -22.30
CA ASP A 108 -0.89 -6.15 -21.56
C ASP A 108 -0.70 -6.26 -20.04
N VAL A 109 -0.21 -7.41 -19.56
CA VAL A 109 0.12 -7.60 -18.13
C VAL A 109 1.21 -6.62 -17.70
N GLN A 110 2.24 -6.43 -18.51
CA GLN A 110 3.30 -5.47 -18.22
C GLN A 110 2.80 -4.01 -18.22
N GLU A 111 1.95 -3.64 -19.19
CA GLU A 111 1.31 -2.33 -19.22
C GLU A 111 0.51 -2.11 -17.92
N LEU A 112 -0.28 -3.10 -17.52
CA LEU A 112 -1.08 -3.02 -16.29
C LEU A 112 -0.19 -2.84 -15.06
N VAL A 113 0.87 -3.66 -14.89
CA VAL A 113 1.83 -3.54 -13.78
C VAL A 113 2.48 -2.16 -13.74
N SER A 114 2.86 -1.60 -14.89
CA SER A 114 3.50 -0.29 -14.97
C SER A 114 2.60 0.87 -14.55
N LYS A 115 1.28 0.65 -14.54
CA LYS A 115 0.26 1.64 -14.19
C LYS A 115 -0.34 1.41 -12.81
N LEU A 116 0.20 0.47 -12.04
CA LEU A 116 -0.15 0.31 -10.64
C LEU A 116 0.44 1.46 -9.84
N ASP A 117 -0.40 2.42 -9.43
CA ASP A 117 -0.03 3.46 -8.49
C ASP A 117 -0.72 3.20 -7.13
N ASP A 118 0.07 2.69 -6.18
CA ASP A 118 -0.38 2.39 -4.82
C ASP A 118 0.66 2.89 -3.80
N PRO A 119 0.76 4.22 -3.59
CA PRO A 119 1.82 4.82 -2.79
C PRO A 119 1.78 4.41 -1.31
N LEU A 120 0.62 3.98 -0.81
CA LEU A 120 0.44 3.51 0.57
C LEU A 120 0.40 1.96 0.65
N GLY A 121 0.46 1.26 -0.47
CA GLY A 121 0.38 -0.20 -0.55
C GLY A 121 -0.95 -0.79 -0.10
N LEU A 122 -2.03 -0.02 -0.09
CA LEU A 122 -3.35 -0.47 0.41
C LEU A 122 -3.92 -1.65 -0.40
N MET A 123 -3.45 -1.82 -1.63
CA MET A 123 -3.80 -2.90 -2.55
C MET A 123 -2.66 -3.89 -2.76
N SER A 124 -1.60 -3.84 -1.96
CA SER A 124 -0.42 -4.72 -2.04
C SER A 124 -0.76 -6.21 -2.17
N ASN A 125 -1.81 -6.67 -1.46
CA ASN A 125 -2.30 -8.06 -1.51
C ASN A 125 -2.87 -8.48 -2.88
N THR A 126 -3.31 -7.54 -3.72
CA THR A 126 -3.77 -7.80 -5.09
C THR A 126 -2.72 -7.46 -6.13
N THR A 127 -1.97 -6.37 -5.94
CA THR A 127 -0.96 -5.91 -6.91
C THR A 127 0.24 -6.84 -6.97
N ILE A 128 0.61 -7.48 -5.85
CA ILE A 128 1.70 -8.46 -5.81
C ILE A 128 1.46 -9.63 -6.75
N ILE A 129 0.20 -10.03 -6.96
CA ILE A 129 -0.16 -11.16 -7.83
C ILE A 129 0.18 -10.86 -9.29
N LEU A 130 -0.08 -9.62 -9.75
CA LEU A 130 0.31 -9.20 -11.10
C LEU A 130 1.82 -9.16 -11.26
N GLN A 131 2.54 -8.71 -10.24
CA GLN A 131 4.01 -8.71 -10.25
C GLN A 131 4.57 -10.14 -10.30
N MET A 132 3.97 -11.07 -9.56
CA MET A 132 4.31 -12.50 -9.59
C MET A 132 4.00 -13.11 -10.96
N LEU A 133 2.83 -12.81 -11.54
CA LEU A 133 2.44 -13.25 -12.89
C LEU A 133 3.42 -12.73 -13.93
N LEU A 134 3.79 -11.45 -13.86
CA LEU A 134 4.77 -10.87 -14.77
C LEU A 134 6.12 -11.59 -14.63
N GLN A 135 6.59 -11.85 -13.41
CA GLN A 135 7.81 -12.62 -13.16
C GLN A 135 7.73 -14.04 -13.75
N GLU A 136 6.57 -14.69 -13.67
CA GLU A 136 6.35 -16.02 -14.25
C GLU A 136 6.43 -16.00 -15.79
N LEU A 137 5.76 -15.05 -16.44
CA LEU A 137 5.79 -14.90 -17.89
C LEU A 137 7.21 -14.67 -18.44
N HIS A 138 8.06 -14.00 -17.65
CA HIS A 138 9.48 -13.86 -17.97
C HIS A 138 10.22 -15.20 -17.88
N GLN A 139 9.94 -16.02 -16.87
CA GLN A 139 10.61 -17.32 -16.70
C GLN A 139 10.30 -18.29 -17.83
N ILE A 140 9.04 -18.37 -18.24
CA ILE A 140 8.61 -19.26 -19.34
C ILE A 140 8.83 -18.63 -20.72
N SER A 141 9.52 -17.49 -20.80
CA SER A 141 9.86 -16.78 -22.04
C SER A 141 8.65 -16.54 -22.96
N THR A 142 7.49 -16.17 -22.38
CA THR A 142 6.30 -15.88 -23.19
C THR A 142 6.58 -14.73 -24.15
N PRO A 143 6.25 -14.83 -25.46
CA PRO A 143 6.38 -13.71 -26.38
C PRO A 143 5.59 -12.50 -25.91
N TRP A 144 5.99 -11.29 -26.33
CA TRP A 144 5.31 -10.05 -25.95
C TRP A 144 3.80 -10.09 -26.22
N ASP A 145 3.41 -10.58 -27.40
CA ASP A 145 2.02 -10.68 -27.83
C ASP A 145 1.45 -12.10 -27.68
N GLY A 146 2.15 -12.96 -26.92
CA GLY A 146 1.68 -14.31 -26.60
C GLY A 146 0.59 -14.27 -25.53
N GLN A 147 -0.48 -15.05 -25.74
CA GLN A 147 -1.58 -15.19 -24.78
C GLN A 147 -1.17 -16.00 -23.55
N LEU A 148 -1.81 -15.71 -22.42
CA LEU A 148 -1.64 -16.52 -21.20
C LEU A 148 -2.15 -17.94 -21.40
N ALA A 149 -1.37 -18.93 -20.95
CA ALA A 149 -1.75 -20.33 -20.95
C ALA A 149 -1.36 -20.99 -19.63
N GLY A 150 -1.90 -22.18 -19.35
CA GLY A 150 -1.51 -23.00 -18.20
C GLY A 150 -1.58 -22.26 -16.87
N TRP A 151 -0.46 -22.26 -16.14
CA TRP A 151 -0.34 -21.64 -14.82
C TRP A 151 -0.54 -20.11 -14.82
N PRO A 152 0.12 -19.31 -15.70
CA PRO A 152 -0.16 -17.88 -15.85
C PRO A 152 -1.63 -17.51 -16.03
N LYS A 153 -2.39 -18.32 -16.80
CA LYS A 153 -3.84 -18.11 -16.98
C LYS A 153 -4.59 -18.23 -15.65
N ARG A 154 -4.26 -19.23 -14.83
CA ARG A 154 -4.86 -19.41 -13.49
C ARG A 154 -4.53 -18.24 -12.58
N MET A 155 -3.27 -17.78 -12.59
CA MET A 155 -2.86 -16.62 -11.81
C MET A 155 -3.65 -15.36 -12.16
N TRP A 156 -3.84 -15.12 -13.46
CA TRP A 156 -4.64 -14.02 -13.96
C TRP A 156 -6.10 -14.10 -13.49
N ASN A 157 -6.72 -15.28 -13.59
CA ASN A 157 -8.10 -15.48 -13.13
C ASN A 157 -8.24 -15.27 -11.62
N THR A 158 -7.31 -15.79 -10.81
CA THR A 158 -7.29 -15.53 -9.36
C THR A 158 -7.15 -14.04 -9.08
N TRP A 159 -6.28 -13.33 -9.82
CA TRP A 159 -6.14 -11.89 -9.69
C TRP A 159 -7.44 -11.15 -10.02
N LEU A 160 -8.12 -11.51 -11.12
CA LEU A 160 -9.42 -10.94 -11.49
C LEU A 160 -10.46 -11.14 -10.37
N THR A 161 -10.54 -12.34 -9.79
CA THR A 161 -11.45 -12.62 -8.67
C THR A 161 -11.10 -11.78 -7.45
N LYS A 162 -9.82 -11.73 -7.05
CA LYS A 162 -9.39 -10.95 -5.87
C LYS A 162 -9.59 -9.45 -6.06
N VAL A 163 -9.33 -8.93 -7.26
CA VAL A 163 -9.58 -7.52 -7.58
C VAL A 163 -11.08 -7.23 -7.67
N GLY A 164 -11.87 -8.14 -8.21
CA GLY A 164 -13.33 -8.03 -8.19
C GLY A 164 -13.84 -7.88 -6.76
N ILE A 165 -13.38 -8.72 -5.84
CA ILE A 165 -13.71 -8.63 -4.40
C ILE A 165 -13.18 -7.33 -3.78
N ALA A 166 -11.91 -6.99 -4.02
CA ALA A 166 -11.27 -5.81 -3.44
C ALA A 166 -11.86 -4.48 -3.96
N GLY A 167 -12.36 -4.46 -5.20
CA GLY A 167 -13.07 -3.32 -5.78
C GLY A 167 -14.37 -2.95 -5.06
N TYR A 168 -14.90 -3.82 -4.19
CA TYR A 168 -16.03 -3.50 -3.31
C TYR A 168 -15.60 -2.96 -1.95
N SER A 169 -14.34 -3.12 -1.54
CA SER A 169 -13.86 -2.68 -0.22
C SER A 169 -13.49 -1.20 -0.21
N THR A 170 -14.27 -0.40 0.51
CA THR A 170 -13.94 1.00 0.81
C THR A 170 -13.02 1.07 2.03
N ILE A 171 -11.92 1.81 1.94
CA ILE A 171 -10.98 2.00 3.05
C ILE A 171 -11.24 3.38 3.67
N PRO A 172 -11.53 3.50 4.98
CA PRO A 172 -11.65 4.80 5.62
C PRO A 172 -10.37 5.63 5.38
N ARG A 173 -10.48 6.83 4.80
CA ARG A 173 -9.29 7.67 4.56
C ARG A 173 -8.69 8.14 5.88
N SER A 174 -9.53 8.45 6.86
CA SER A 174 -9.09 8.81 8.21
C SER A 174 -8.89 7.56 9.06
N LEU A 175 -7.70 7.43 9.65
CA LEU A 175 -7.38 6.34 10.58
C LEU A 175 -7.87 6.61 12.02
N THR A 176 -8.27 7.86 12.30
CA THR A 176 -8.77 8.32 13.60
C THR A 176 -10.12 9.03 13.45
N LYS A 177 -10.89 9.09 14.54
CA LYS A 177 -12.13 9.89 14.64
C LYS A 177 -11.91 11.22 15.37
N GLY A 178 -10.67 11.52 15.76
CA GLY A 178 -10.25 12.77 16.39
C GLY A 178 -10.55 12.87 17.89
N ARG A 179 -11.05 11.78 18.52
CA ARG A 179 -11.36 11.71 19.95
C ARG A 179 -10.41 10.79 20.72
N GLU A 180 -9.65 10.01 19.97
CA GLU A 180 -8.65 9.08 20.49
C GLU A 180 -7.41 9.86 20.93
N THR A 181 -6.82 9.42 22.05
CA THR A 181 -5.65 10.06 22.66
C THR A 181 -4.46 9.10 22.76
N LYS A 182 -4.71 7.80 22.57
CA LYS A 182 -3.71 6.75 22.56
C LYS A 182 -3.61 6.18 21.16
N HIS A 183 -2.38 6.08 20.66
CA HIS A 183 -2.10 5.57 19.32
C HIS A 183 -0.97 4.55 19.39
N GLN A 184 -1.22 3.38 18.82
CA GLN A 184 -0.25 2.30 18.71
C GLN A 184 -0.09 1.90 17.25
N LEU A 185 1.14 1.63 16.83
CA LEU A 185 1.40 0.98 15.55
C LEU A 185 1.57 -0.53 15.77
N HIS A 186 0.87 -1.31 14.95
CA HIS A 186 1.03 -2.75 14.88
C HIS A 186 1.47 -3.11 13.47
N ALA A 187 2.73 -3.51 13.32
CA ALA A 187 3.28 -3.95 12.05
C ALA A 187 3.34 -5.46 12.01
N PHE A 188 2.90 -6.06 10.92
CA PHE A 188 2.98 -7.49 10.70
C PHE A 188 3.89 -7.73 9.51
N VAL A 189 4.79 -8.70 9.63
CA VAL A 189 5.67 -9.12 8.54
C VAL A 189 5.43 -10.59 8.23
N GLY A 190 5.60 -10.96 6.96
CA GLY A 190 5.52 -12.34 6.52
C GLY A 190 6.30 -12.58 5.25
N ALA A 191 6.66 -13.83 5.05
CA ALA A 191 7.46 -14.28 3.93
C ALA A 191 6.92 -15.59 3.37
N SER A 192 7.06 -15.77 2.07
CA SER A 192 6.95 -17.06 1.39
C SER A 192 8.11 -17.19 0.40
N THR A 193 8.20 -18.34 -0.25
CA THR A 193 9.16 -18.54 -1.36
C THR A 193 8.90 -17.61 -2.54
N SER A 194 7.70 -17.04 -2.63
CA SER A 194 7.28 -16.24 -3.78
C SER A 194 7.27 -14.73 -3.52
N ALA A 195 6.94 -14.31 -2.30
CA ALA A 195 6.83 -12.90 -1.93
C ALA A 195 7.12 -12.66 -0.45
N ILE A 196 7.53 -11.43 -0.14
CA ILE A 196 7.57 -10.89 1.23
C ILE A 196 6.55 -9.77 1.34
N ALA A 197 5.98 -9.58 2.52
CA ALA A 197 5.05 -8.50 2.77
C ALA A 197 5.17 -7.95 4.19
N ALA A 198 4.78 -6.69 4.33
CA ALA A 198 4.59 -6.01 5.59
C ALA A 198 3.32 -5.15 5.55
N CYS A 199 2.59 -5.06 6.65
CA CYS A 199 1.46 -4.14 6.78
C CYS A 199 1.46 -3.50 8.17
N VAL A 200 1.13 -2.21 8.25
CA VAL A 200 1.13 -1.41 9.47
C VAL A 200 -0.28 -0.92 9.74
N TYR A 201 -0.83 -1.33 10.87
CA TYR A 201 -2.11 -0.86 11.38
C TYR A 201 -1.91 0.20 12.44
N LEU A 202 -2.71 1.27 12.36
CA LEU A 202 -2.88 2.22 13.45
C LEU A 202 -4.06 1.75 14.31
N ARG A 203 -3.78 1.45 15.58
CA ARG A 203 -4.79 1.27 16.62
C ARG A 203 -4.92 2.57 17.39
N SER A 204 -6.13 3.13 17.45
CA SER A 204 -6.43 4.35 18.19
C SER A 204 -7.52 4.09 19.22
N SER A 205 -7.33 4.55 20.45
CA SER A 205 -8.31 4.41 21.53
C SER A 205 -8.38 5.66 22.41
N SER A 206 -9.45 5.78 23.19
CA SER A 206 -9.67 6.86 24.14
C SER A 206 -9.51 6.35 25.58
N HIS A 207 -8.94 7.18 26.48
CA HIS A 207 -8.85 6.86 27.91
C HIS A 207 -10.20 6.57 28.57
N GLN A 208 -11.28 7.15 28.04
CA GLN A 208 -12.61 7.05 28.65
C GLN A 208 -13.40 5.82 28.19
N ASN A 209 -13.02 5.22 27.06
CA ASN A 209 -13.73 4.07 26.52
C ASN A 209 -12.82 3.23 25.61
N GLU A 210 -12.20 2.18 26.16
CA GLU A 210 -11.41 1.22 25.37
C GLU A 210 -12.26 0.46 24.34
N GLN A 211 -13.57 0.35 24.54
CA GLN A 211 -14.49 -0.28 23.58
C GLN A 211 -14.69 0.60 22.34
N ALA A 212 -14.37 1.89 22.40
CA ALA A 212 -14.34 2.80 21.25
C ALA A 212 -12.96 2.79 20.54
N THR A 213 -12.38 1.61 20.33
CA THR A 213 -11.12 1.44 19.57
C THR A 213 -11.40 1.50 18.07
N SER A 214 -10.60 2.27 17.32
CA SER A 214 -10.53 2.18 15.86
C SER A 214 -9.23 1.52 15.42
N VAL A 215 -9.31 0.72 14.37
CA VAL A 215 -8.15 0.12 13.71
C VAL A 215 -8.24 0.42 12.23
N GLY A 216 -7.15 0.91 11.63
CA GLY A 216 -7.07 1.18 10.21
C GLY A 216 -5.70 0.82 9.65
N LEU A 217 -5.67 0.31 8.42
CA LEU A 217 -4.43 0.05 7.68
C LEU A 217 -3.78 1.39 7.31
N ALA A 218 -2.64 1.69 7.92
CA ALA A 218 -1.91 2.93 7.68
C ALA A 218 -1.07 2.86 6.41
N ALA A 219 -0.37 1.73 6.23
CA ALA A 219 0.42 1.45 5.04
C ALA A 219 0.68 -0.06 4.92
N ALA A 220 0.96 -0.53 3.71
CA ALA A 220 1.51 -1.86 3.48
C ALA A 220 2.57 -1.83 2.38
N SER A 221 3.32 -2.91 2.25
CA SER A 221 4.31 -3.09 1.21
C SER A 221 4.50 -4.57 0.94
N SER A 222 4.66 -4.92 -0.33
CA SER A 222 4.92 -6.28 -0.76
C SER A 222 5.98 -6.29 -1.85
N LYS A 223 6.83 -7.31 -1.88
CA LYS A 223 7.86 -7.49 -2.90
C LYS A 223 7.92 -8.93 -3.36
N VAL A 224 8.01 -9.14 -4.67
CA VAL A 224 8.23 -10.47 -5.23
C VAL A 224 9.66 -10.91 -4.92
N VAL A 225 9.84 -12.12 -4.40
CA VAL A 225 11.16 -12.70 -4.18
C VAL A 225 11.80 -12.95 -5.56
N PRO A 226 13.03 -12.45 -5.83
CA PRO A 226 13.69 -12.66 -7.12
C PRO A 226 13.83 -14.15 -7.49
N ILE A 227 13.70 -14.49 -8.77
CA ILE A 227 13.76 -15.89 -9.24
C ILE A 227 15.07 -16.58 -8.83
N ASN A 228 16.20 -15.88 -9.04
CA ASN A 228 17.52 -16.39 -8.68
C ASN A 228 17.61 -16.68 -7.18
N HIS A 229 16.88 -15.91 -6.38
CA HIS A 229 16.84 -16.07 -4.94
C HIS A 229 16.00 -17.27 -4.51
N ARG A 230 14.92 -17.61 -5.22
CA ARG A 230 14.10 -18.81 -4.91
C ARG A 230 14.91 -20.11 -4.93
N LYS A 231 15.95 -20.17 -5.76
CA LYS A 231 16.82 -21.35 -5.94
C LYS A 231 18.08 -21.33 -5.06
N THR A 232 18.50 -20.17 -4.58
CA THR A 232 19.84 -19.98 -3.97
C THR A 232 19.83 -19.30 -2.61
N GLN A 233 18.76 -18.60 -2.23
CA GLN A 233 18.58 -18.07 -0.88
C GLN A 233 17.83 -19.10 -0.02
N SER A 234 18.30 -19.26 1.22
CA SER A 234 17.55 -19.98 2.24
C SER A 234 16.28 -19.20 2.59
N MET A 235 15.17 -19.91 2.85
CA MET A 235 13.92 -19.35 3.38
C MET A 235 14.16 -18.39 4.55
N LEU A 236 15.14 -18.72 5.39
CA LEU A 236 15.55 -17.91 6.53
C LEU A 236 15.95 -16.47 6.16
N LEU A 237 16.66 -16.29 5.04
CA LEU A 237 17.04 -14.95 4.59
C LEU A 237 15.81 -14.17 4.11
N VAL A 238 14.88 -14.83 3.43
CA VAL A 238 13.63 -14.21 2.95
C VAL A 238 12.78 -13.74 4.14
N GLU A 239 12.70 -14.52 5.21
CA GLU A 239 12.03 -14.12 6.45
C GLU A 239 12.68 -12.89 7.09
N PHE A 240 14.01 -12.81 7.14
CA PHE A 240 14.70 -11.61 7.62
C PHE A 240 14.53 -10.40 6.69
N GLU A 241 14.48 -10.59 5.37
CA GLU A 241 14.19 -9.52 4.42
C GLU A 241 12.76 -8.98 4.60
N ALA A 242 11.79 -9.83 4.94
CA ALA A 242 10.44 -9.39 5.35
C ALA A 242 10.46 -8.57 6.64
N ALA A 243 11.28 -8.98 7.63
CA ALA A 243 11.47 -8.21 8.86
C ALA A 243 12.07 -6.81 8.59
N VAL A 244 13.07 -6.72 7.70
CA VAL A 244 13.65 -5.45 7.25
C VAL A 244 12.58 -4.59 6.57
N LEU A 245 11.76 -5.18 5.68
CA LEU A 245 10.68 -4.47 5.00
C LEU A 245 9.68 -3.86 6.01
N GLY A 246 9.27 -4.62 7.03
CA GLY A 246 8.37 -4.11 8.08
C GLY A 246 9.00 -3.02 8.93
N ALA A 247 10.26 -3.17 9.32
CA ALA A 247 10.98 -2.15 10.08
C ALA A 247 11.08 -0.83 9.32
N GLN A 248 11.38 -0.88 8.02
CA GLN A 248 11.42 0.31 7.15
C GLN A 248 10.04 0.96 7.02
N LEU A 249 9.00 0.15 6.80
CA LEU A 249 7.63 0.65 6.65
C LEU A 249 7.13 1.33 7.93
N VAL A 250 7.41 0.75 9.09
CA VAL A 250 7.12 1.37 10.40
C VAL A 250 7.82 2.71 10.53
N LYS A 251 9.11 2.77 10.20
CA LYS A 251 9.89 4.01 10.29
C LYS A 251 9.28 5.10 9.39
N GLN A 252 8.90 4.75 8.17
CA GLN A 252 8.20 5.68 7.26
C GLN A 252 6.88 6.19 7.85
N VAL A 253 6.05 5.31 8.41
CA VAL A 253 4.78 5.73 9.05
C VAL A 253 5.04 6.63 10.26
N GLN A 254 6.07 6.32 11.07
CA GLN A 254 6.46 7.14 12.23
C GLN A 254 6.95 8.53 11.83
N ASP A 255 7.72 8.63 10.73
CA ASP A 255 8.27 9.90 10.25
C ASP A 255 7.19 10.80 9.62
N GLU A 256 6.16 10.21 9.00
CA GLU A 256 5.07 10.94 8.33
C GLU A 256 3.89 11.26 9.26
N THR A 257 3.66 10.46 10.30
CA THR A 257 2.53 10.66 11.20
C THR A 257 2.76 11.85 12.14
N ARG A 258 1.70 12.61 12.37
CA ARG A 258 1.68 13.71 13.36
C ARG A 258 1.12 13.28 14.70
N LEU A 259 0.71 12.01 14.80
CA LEU A 259 0.13 11.46 16.01
C LEU A 259 1.26 11.14 17.00
N LYS A 260 1.01 11.41 18.28
CA LYS A 260 1.88 10.93 19.34
C LYS A 260 1.65 9.42 19.51
N LEU A 261 2.65 8.62 19.16
CA LEU A 261 2.62 7.18 19.31
C LEU A 261 3.05 6.80 20.73
N GLU A 262 2.24 5.97 21.39
CA GLU A 262 2.53 5.42 22.72
C GLU A 262 3.37 4.15 22.60
N GLU A 263 3.05 3.30 21.61
CA GLU A 263 3.72 2.02 21.41
C GLU A 263 3.84 1.70 19.92
N THR A 264 4.84 0.89 19.60
CA THR A 264 5.00 0.28 18.29
C THR A 264 5.40 -1.17 18.49
N ILE A 265 4.61 -2.07 17.92
CA ILE A 265 4.77 -3.52 18.06
C ILE A 265 4.93 -4.11 16.65
N LEU A 266 5.95 -4.94 16.47
CA LEU A 266 6.19 -5.68 15.24
C LEU A 266 5.93 -7.18 15.48
N TRP A 267 5.14 -7.79 14.61
CA TRP A 267 4.70 -9.17 14.71
C TRP A 267 5.30 -9.97 13.56
N THR A 268 5.88 -11.12 13.90
CA THR A 268 6.38 -12.11 12.95
C THR A 268 5.84 -13.49 13.36
N ASP A 269 5.59 -14.35 12.39
CA ASP A 269 5.29 -15.77 12.59
C ASP A 269 6.55 -16.65 12.61
N SER A 270 7.71 -16.09 12.24
CA SER A 270 8.99 -16.80 12.27
C SER A 270 9.68 -16.70 13.64
N ARG A 271 9.78 -17.84 14.32
CA ARG A 271 10.60 -17.98 15.54
C ARG A 271 12.09 -17.71 15.28
N LEU A 272 12.57 -17.99 14.07
CA LEU A 272 13.97 -17.77 13.69
C LEU A 272 14.26 -16.28 13.57
N VAL A 273 13.36 -15.52 12.96
CA VAL A 273 13.45 -14.05 12.93
C VAL A 273 13.45 -13.49 14.35
N LEU A 274 12.51 -13.95 15.18
CA LEU A 274 12.41 -13.48 16.56
C LEU A 274 13.67 -13.78 17.38
N ASP A 275 14.23 -15.00 17.26
CA ASP A 275 15.48 -15.37 17.94
C ASP A 275 16.67 -14.56 17.40
N GLY A 276 16.76 -14.31 16.09
CA GLY A 276 17.83 -13.50 15.52
C GLY A 276 17.81 -12.05 16.00
N ILE A 277 16.62 -11.49 16.20
CA ILE A 277 16.46 -10.14 16.75
C ILE A 277 16.76 -10.12 18.25
N ALA A 278 16.25 -11.09 19.01
CA ALA A 278 16.45 -11.14 20.46
C ALA A 278 17.89 -11.48 20.84
N ASN A 279 18.54 -12.38 20.09
CA ASN A 279 19.84 -12.97 20.41
C ASN A 279 20.85 -12.84 19.24
N PRO A 280 21.16 -11.63 18.73
CA PRO A 280 21.97 -11.45 17.52
C PRO A 280 23.36 -12.09 17.60
N GLN A 281 23.93 -12.22 18.80
CA GLN A 281 25.23 -12.85 19.02
C GLN A 281 25.25 -14.35 18.66
N ARG A 282 24.12 -15.06 18.83
CA ARG A 282 23.98 -16.47 18.42
C ARG A 282 24.08 -16.64 16.90
N TRP A 283 23.81 -15.57 16.16
CA TRP A 283 23.75 -15.54 14.71
C TRP A 283 25.08 -15.10 14.05
N ARG A 284 26.17 -15.01 14.82
CA ARG A 284 27.50 -14.61 14.31
C ARG A 284 28.04 -15.48 13.16
N HIS A 285 27.64 -16.75 13.12
CA HIS A 285 28.01 -17.73 12.09
C HIS A 285 27.03 -17.79 10.92
N ALA A 286 25.93 -17.02 10.95
CA ALA A 286 25.00 -16.94 9.83
C ALA A 286 25.66 -16.26 8.62
N THR A 287 25.03 -16.42 7.45
CA THR A 287 25.50 -15.79 6.22
C THR A 287 25.56 -14.26 6.37
N SER A 288 26.45 -13.61 5.61
CA SER A 288 26.62 -12.16 5.66
C SER A 288 25.32 -11.39 5.37
N LYS A 289 24.46 -11.90 4.49
CA LYS A 289 23.16 -11.29 4.17
C LYS A 289 22.18 -11.34 5.35
N VAL A 290 22.12 -12.48 6.05
CA VAL A 290 21.28 -12.63 7.25
C VAL A 290 21.75 -11.68 8.34
N LYS A 291 23.07 -11.63 8.61
CA LYS A 291 23.64 -10.72 9.62
C LYS A 291 23.33 -9.25 9.33
N LYS A 292 23.53 -8.81 8.08
CA LYS A 292 23.17 -7.45 7.65
C LYS A 292 21.69 -7.13 7.83
N SER A 293 20.82 -8.13 7.62
CA SER A 293 19.37 -7.95 7.81
C SER A 293 19.01 -7.80 9.29
N ILE A 294 19.62 -8.62 10.16
CA ILE A 294 19.48 -8.49 11.63
C ILE A 294 19.98 -7.11 12.09
N GLU A 295 21.18 -6.71 11.67
CA GLU A 295 21.74 -5.39 11.98
C GLU A 295 20.79 -4.26 11.53
N LYS A 296 20.24 -4.36 10.31
CA LYS A 296 19.32 -3.34 9.80
C LYS A 296 18.02 -3.27 10.58
N VAL A 297 17.47 -4.42 10.99
CA VAL A 297 16.28 -4.46 11.85
C VAL A 297 16.56 -3.78 13.19
N LEU A 298 17.71 -4.06 13.80
CA LEU A 298 18.11 -3.49 15.09
C LEU A 298 18.51 -2.00 15.01
N GLU A 299 18.89 -1.51 13.83
CA GLU A 299 19.09 -0.08 13.57
C GLU A 299 17.76 0.69 13.54
N LEU A 300 16.71 0.07 13.00
CA LEU A 300 15.40 0.69 12.78
C LEU A 300 14.42 0.48 13.93
N THR A 301 14.61 -0.56 14.74
CA THR A 301 13.67 -1.01 15.79
C THR A 301 14.41 -1.51 17.02
N LYS A 302 13.68 -1.69 18.13
CA LYS A 302 14.20 -2.23 19.39
C LYS A 302 13.75 -3.68 19.57
N GLN A 303 14.60 -4.50 20.18
CA GLN A 303 14.33 -5.93 20.39
C GLN A 303 12.98 -6.20 21.07
N HIS A 304 12.64 -5.45 22.12
CA HIS A 304 11.38 -5.64 22.88
C HIS A 304 10.11 -5.29 22.10
N GLN A 305 10.22 -4.65 20.93
CA GLN A 305 9.06 -4.34 20.09
C GLN A 305 8.59 -5.57 19.30
N TRP A 306 9.42 -6.60 19.16
CA TRP A 306 9.13 -7.78 18.35
C TRP A 306 8.41 -8.85 19.15
N ARG A 307 7.34 -9.40 18.57
CA ARG A 307 6.50 -10.43 19.16
C ARG A 307 6.21 -11.54 18.16
N LEU A 308 5.99 -12.75 18.67
CA LEU A 308 5.52 -13.87 17.87
C LEU A 308 4.00 -13.77 17.71
N ILE A 309 3.50 -14.05 16.51
CA ILE A 309 2.08 -14.26 16.23
C ILE A 309 1.87 -15.63 15.58
N PRO A 310 0.75 -16.33 15.83
CA PRO A 310 0.38 -17.49 15.04
C PRO A 310 0.27 -17.15 13.55
N GLU A 311 0.70 -18.08 12.70
CA GLU A 311 0.74 -17.89 11.25
C GLU A 311 -0.66 -17.58 10.69
N ASP A 312 -1.69 -18.32 11.11
CA ASP A 312 -3.09 -18.15 10.72
C ASP A 312 -3.69 -16.79 11.10
N GLN A 313 -3.09 -16.09 12.06
CA GLN A 313 -3.50 -14.75 12.49
C GLN A 313 -2.66 -13.64 11.83
N ASN A 314 -1.65 -13.98 11.03
CA ASN A 314 -0.79 -13.01 10.36
C ASN A 314 -1.48 -12.45 9.09
N PRO A 315 -1.89 -11.17 9.06
CA PRO A 315 -2.61 -10.59 7.92
C PRO A 315 -1.76 -10.53 6.64
N THR A 316 -0.43 -10.61 6.74
CA THR A 316 0.45 -10.59 5.56
C THR A 316 0.30 -11.83 4.68
N ARG A 317 -0.30 -12.92 5.19
CA ARG A 317 -0.66 -14.11 4.41
C ARG A 317 -1.47 -13.79 3.16
N ALA A 318 -2.32 -12.78 3.22
CA ALA A 318 -3.12 -12.34 2.08
C ALA A 318 -2.27 -11.93 0.85
N ALA A 319 -1.02 -11.51 1.08
CA ALA A 319 -0.07 -11.10 0.05
C ALA A 319 1.07 -12.12 -0.18
N THR A 320 1.39 -12.97 0.80
CA THR A 320 2.51 -13.92 0.70
C THR A 320 2.07 -15.32 0.29
N VAL A 321 0.84 -15.71 0.60
CA VAL A 321 0.28 -17.01 0.23
C VAL A 321 -0.61 -16.83 -0.99
N PHE A 322 -0.21 -17.49 -2.08
CA PHE A 322 -0.99 -17.51 -3.31
C PHE A 322 -1.75 -18.82 -3.41
N GLU A 323 -3.00 -18.81 -2.96
CA GLU A 323 -3.95 -19.90 -3.17
C GLU A 323 -4.67 -19.65 -4.51
N VAL A 324 -4.61 -20.65 -5.39
CA VAL A 324 -5.42 -20.64 -6.62
C VAL A 324 -6.83 -21.03 -6.23
N LEU A 325 -7.79 -20.19 -6.58
CA LEU A 325 -9.20 -20.55 -6.48
C LEU A 325 -9.48 -21.52 -7.63
N ASP A 326 -9.87 -22.74 -7.30
CA ASP A 326 -10.34 -23.74 -8.28
C ASP A 326 -11.66 -23.31 -8.93
#